data_AF-A0A1E4RKM5-F1
#
_entry.id   AF-A0A1E4RKM5-F1
#
_cell.length_a   1.000
_cell.length_b   1.000
_cell.length_c   1.000
_cell.angle_alpha   90.00
_cell.angle_beta   90.00
_cell.angle_gamma   90.00
#
_symmetry.space_group_name_H-M   'P 1'
#
loop_
_entity.id
_entity.type
_entity.pdbx_description
1 polymer ?
#
loop_
_entity_poly.entity_id
_entity_poly.type
_entity_poly.pdbx_seq_one_letter_code
_entity_poly.pdbx_strand_id
1 'polypeptide(L)'
;MLIPREERKKIHQYLFQEGVVVAKKDYDQPKHDEIDTKNLFVIKALQSLTSKGYVKTQFSWQYYYYTLTDEGVEYLRNELSIPEGILPVTRLMGAPAERPRFQRGPRRNDGGYRRRARD
;
A
#
# COMPACT_ATOMS: atom_id res chain seq x y z
N MET A 1 -18.13 -5.26 -9.33
CA MET A 1 -17.80 -6.35 -10.27
C MET A 1 -18.20 -7.67 -9.63
N LEU A 2 -18.79 -8.59 -10.39
CA LEU A 2 -19.03 -9.96 -9.94
C LEU A 2 -17.70 -10.72 -9.97
N ILE A 3 -17.25 -11.17 -8.80
CA ILE A 3 -16.02 -11.94 -8.61
C ILE A 3 -16.43 -13.21 -7.86
N PRO A 4 -15.95 -14.42 -8.27
CA PRO A 4 -16.19 -15.64 -7.53
C PRO A 4 -15.80 -15.51 -6.06
N ARG A 5 -16.57 -16.11 -5.14
CA ARG A 5 -16.33 -16.00 -3.69
C ARG A 5 -14.96 -16.55 -3.29
N GLU A 6 -14.51 -17.62 -3.94
CA GLU A 6 -13.22 -18.26 -3.69
C GLU A 6 -12.05 -17.33 -4.03
N GLU A 7 -12.05 -16.75 -5.22
CA GLU A 7 -11.03 -15.81 -5.70
C GLU A 7 -10.98 -14.56 -4.82
N ARG A 8 -12.14 -14.04 -4.41
CA ARG A 8 -12.21 -12.92 -3.48
C ARG A 8 -11.60 -13.27 -2.12
N LYS A 9 -11.90 -14.45 -1.59
CA LYS A 9 -11.34 -14.91 -0.31
C LYS A 9 -9.82 -15.05 -0.38
N LYS A 10 -9.27 -15.56 -1.49
CA LYS A 10 -7.82 -15.63 -1.72
C LYS A 10 -7.17 -14.24 -1.67
N ILE A 11 -7.76 -13.25 -2.36
CA ILE A 11 -7.25 -11.86 -2.36
C ILE A 11 -7.26 -11.28 -0.95
N HIS A 12 -8.34 -11.46 -0.20
CA HIS A 12 -8.46 -10.99 1.18
C HIS A 12 -7.48 -11.68 2.13
N GLN A 13 -7.27 -12.99 1.99
CA GLN A 13 -6.28 -13.75 2.77
C GLN A 13 -4.86 -13.25 2.52
N TYR A 14 -4.49 -13.08 1.24
CA TYR A 14 -3.16 -12.56 0.88
C TYR A 14 -2.94 -11.14 1.42
N LEU A 15 -3.94 -10.26 1.23
CA LEU A 15 -3.89 -8.90 1.74
C LEU A 15 -3.76 -8.85 3.28
N PHE A 16 -4.39 -9.77 4.00
CA PHE A 16 -4.28 -9.84 5.46
C PHE A 16 -2.93 -10.40 5.94
N GLN A 17 -2.34 -11.34 5.22
CA GLN A 17 -1.02 -11.90 5.56
C GLN A 17 0.09 -10.87 5.35
N GLU A 18 0.18 -10.32 4.14
CA GLU A 18 1.26 -9.39 3.78
C GLU A 18 0.99 -7.96 4.27
N GLY A 19 -0.28 -7.53 4.27
CA GLY A 19 -0.67 -6.14 4.56
C GLY A 19 -0.42 -5.14 3.42
N VAL A 20 0.15 -5.61 2.30
CA VAL A 20 0.48 -4.80 1.12
C VAL A 20 0.23 -5.63 -0.13
N VAL A 21 -0.23 -5.01 -1.21
CA VAL A 21 -0.38 -5.67 -2.52
C VAL A 21 0.06 -4.69 -3.60
N VAL A 22 0.76 -5.20 -4.62
CA VAL A 22 1.14 -4.41 -5.80
C VAL A 22 0.53 -5.05 -7.03
N ALA A 23 -0.22 -4.29 -7.82
CA ALA A 23 -0.80 -4.79 -9.05
C ALA A 23 -0.45 -3.90 -10.25
N LYS A 24 0.08 -4.49 -11.31
CA LYS A 24 0.28 -3.78 -12.58
C LYS A 24 -1.08 -3.40 -13.19
N LYS A 25 -1.19 -2.24 -13.83
CA LYS A 25 -2.38 -1.80 -14.57
C LYS A 25 -2.47 -2.51 -15.91
N ASP A 26 -2.67 -3.83 -15.84
CA ASP A 26 -2.86 -4.71 -16.98
C ASP A 26 -4.08 -5.61 -16.70
N TYR A 27 -5.20 -5.37 -17.37
CA TYR A 27 -6.45 -6.06 -17.08
C TYR A 27 -6.56 -7.42 -17.76
N ASP A 28 -5.76 -7.65 -18.80
CA ASP A 28 -5.82 -8.85 -19.63
C ASP A 28 -4.83 -9.91 -19.13
N GLN A 29 -3.92 -9.54 -18.23
CA GLN A 29 -3.02 -10.46 -17.56
C GLN A 29 -3.82 -11.59 -16.87
N PRO A 30 -3.64 -12.86 -17.32
CA PRO A 30 -4.48 -13.98 -16.89
C PRO A 30 -4.23 -14.38 -15.44
N LYS A 31 -3.03 -14.11 -14.91
CA LYS A 31 -2.61 -14.48 -13.57
C LYS A 31 -1.73 -13.38 -12.96
N HIS A 32 -2.06 -12.98 -11.75
CA HIS A 32 -1.26 -12.04 -10.96
C HIS A 32 0.04 -12.71 -10.46
N ASP A 33 1.10 -11.93 -10.24
CA ASP A 33 2.44 -12.47 -9.98
C ASP A 33 2.52 -13.18 -8.61
N GLU A 34 1.90 -12.59 -7.58
CA GLU A 34 1.96 -13.08 -6.20
C GLU A 34 0.74 -13.94 -5.82
N ILE A 35 -0.40 -13.70 -6.48
CA ILE A 35 -1.70 -14.29 -6.14
C ILE A 35 -2.14 -15.15 -7.32
N ASP A 36 -2.51 -16.41 -7.06
CA ASP A 36 -3.08 -17.31 -8.07
C ASP A 36 -4.55 -16.95 -8.41
N THR A 37 -4.74 -15.73 -8.91
CA THR A 37 -6.02 -15.14 -9.35
C THR A 37 -5.80 -14.22 -10.55
N LYS A 38 -6.87 -13.84 -11.25
CA LYS A 38 -6.79 -12.90 -12.38
C LYS A 38 -6.46 -11.49 -11.91
N ASN A 39 -5.57 -10.78 -12.61
CA ASN A 39 -5.16 -9.43 -12.20
C ASN A 39 -6.33 -8.44 -12.19
N LEU A 40 -7.28 -8.59 -13.12
CA LEU A 40 -8.54 -7.83 -13.12
C LEU A 40 -9.32 -7.98 -11.80
N PHE A 41 -9.38 -9.19 -11.24
CA PHE A 41 -10.10 -9.43 -9.98
C PHE A 41 -9.40 -8.75 -8.81
N VAL A 42 -8.07 -8.78 -8.76
CA VAL A 42 -7.27 -8.08 -7.76
C VAL A 42 -7.55 -6.58 -7.81
N ILE A 43 -7.41 -5.95 -8.97
CA ILE A 43 -7.59 -4.50 -9.12
C ILE A 43 -9.03 -4.09 -8.75
N LYS A 44 -10.04 -4.84 -9.18
CA LYS A 44 -11.45 -4.50 -8.93
C LYS A 44 -11.90 -4.83 -7.51
N ALA A 45 -11.37 -5.87 -6.89
CA ALA A 45 -11.61 -6.16 -5.48
C ALA A 45 -11.01 -5.05 -4.61
N LEU A 46 -9.75 -4.69 -4.85
CA LEU A 46 -9.06 -3.64 -4.11
C LEU A 46 -9.68 -2.27 -4.37
N GLN A 47 -10.16 -1.96 -5.59
CA GLN A 47 -10.94 -0.75 -5.87
C GLN A 47 -12.20 -0.64 -4.99
N SER A 48 -12.86 -1.77 -4.69
CA SER A 48 -14.03 -1.77 -3.82
C SER A 48 -13.67 -1.55 -2.35
N LEU A 49 -12.53 -2.06 -1.89
CA LEU A 49 -12.04 -1.83 -0.53
C LEU A 49 -11.55 -0.39 -0.33
N THR A 50 -10.94 0.20 -1.35
CA THR A 50 -10.42 1.56 -1.29
C THR A 50 -11.54 2.59 -1.25
N SER A 51 -12.63 2.36 -1.98
CA SER A 51 -13.84 3.22 -1.88
C SER A 51 -14.47 3.22 -0.49
N LYS A 52 -14.22 2.19 0.32
CA LYS A 52 -14.71 2.06 1.70
C LYS A 52 -13.74 2.55 2.76
N GLY A 53 -12.52 2.96 2.38
CA GLY A 53 -11.49 3.44 3.32
C GLY A 53 -10.60 2.35 3.94
N TYR A 54 -10.84 1.07 3.65
CA TYR A 54 -10.08 -0.06 4.22
C TYR A 54 -8.66 -0.21 3.65
N VAL A 55 -8.41 0.35 2.47
CA VAL A 55 -7.13 0.25 1.78
C VAL A 55 -6.79 1.61 1.19
N LYS A 56 -5.54 2.04 1.35
CA LYS A 56 -4.99 3.22 0.68
C LYS A 56 -4.31 2.79 -0.62
N THR A 57 -4.64 3.47 -1.72
CA THR A 57 -4.01 3.24 -3.03
C THR A 57 -3.10 4.38 -3.39
N GLN A 58 -1.91 4.06 -3.89
CA GLN A 58 -1.02 4.97 -4.59
C GLN A 58 -0.81 4.44 -6.01
N PHE A 59 -1.08 5.26 -7.02
CA PHE A 59 -0.85 4.87 -8.41
C PHE A 59 0.43 5.52 -8.93
N SER A 60 1.37 4.71 -9.43
CA SER A 60 2.67 5.20 -9.91
C SER A 60 3.23 4.23 -10.96
N TRP A 61 3.73 4.75 -12.08
CA TRP A 61 4.43 3.96 -13.12
C TRP A 61 3.61 2.80 -13.68
N GLN A 62 2.30 3.00 -13.86
CA GLN A 62 1.35 1.93 -14.23
C GLN A 62 1.24 0.79 -13.22
N TYR A 63 1.60 1.00 -11.96
CA TYR A 63 1.35 0.09 -10.85
C TYR A 63 0.42 0.73 -9.82
N TYR A 64 -0.46 -0.10 -9.27
CA TYR A 64 -1.27 0.19 -8.10
C TYR A 64 -0.58 -0.39 -6.88
N TYR A 65 -0.20 0.48 -5.96
CA TYR A 65 0.35 0.12 -4.66
C TYR A 65 -0.77 0.24 -3.63
N TYR A 66 -1.13 -0.88 -3.03
CA TYR A 66 -2.18 -0.97 -2.03
C TYR A 66 -1.57 -1.19 -0.66
N THR A 67 -1.97 -0.37 0.30
CA THR A 67 -1.54 -0.45 1.70
C THR A 67 -2.77 -0.60 2.59
N LEU A 68 -2.75 -1.60 3.46
CA LEU A 68 -3.86 -1.87 4.37
C LEU A 68 -3.90 -0.81 5.49
N THR A 69 -5.10 -0.33 5.85
CA THR A 69 -5.31 0.57 6.99
C THR A 69 -5.75 -0.20 8.22
N ASP A 70 -5.68 0.43 9.40
CA ASP A 70 -6.11 -0.21 10.66
C ASP A 70 -7.60 -0.65 10.60
N GLU A 71 -8.48 0.18 10.05
CA GLU A 71 -9.89 -0.15 9.80
C GLU A 71 -10.06 -1.34 8.85
N GLY A 72 -9.18 -1.44 7.84
CA GLY A 72 -9.17 -2.56 6.90
C GLY A 72 -8.75 -3.88 7.54
N VAL A 73 -7.86 -3.83 8.54
CA VAL A 73 -7.47 -5.03 9.32
C VAL A 73 -8.67 -5.58 10.08
N GLU A 74 -9.42 -4.72 10.77
CA GLU A 74 -10.64 -5.12 11.50
C GLU A 74 -11.71 -5.68 10.56
N TYR A 75 -11.92 -5.04 9.41
CA TYR A 75 -12.85 -5.52 8.40
C TYR A 75 -12.48 -6.93 7.89
N LEU A 76 -11.22 -7.14 7.50
CA LEU A 76 -10.75 -8.43 7.00
C LEU A 76 -10.79 -9.52 8.08
N ARG A 77 -10.57 -9.16 9.35
CA ARG A 77 -10.71 -10.08 10.49
C ARG A 77 -12.14 -10.61 10.60
N ASN A 78 -13.13 -9.71 10.54
CA ASN A 78 -14.54 -10.07 10.60
C ASN A 78 -14.96 -10.91 9.39
N GLU A 79 -14.51 -10.55 8.18
CA GLU A 79 -14.86 -11.28 6.96
C GLU A 79 -14.24 -12.68 6.89
N LEU A 80 -12.99 -12.84 7.33
CA LEU A 80 -12.28 -14.11 7.30
C LEU A 80 -12.52 -14.97 8.56
N SER A 81 -13.18 -14.41 9.59
CA SER A 81 -13.44 -15.07 10.88
C SER A 81 -12.16 -15.58 11.55
N ILE A 82 -11.10 -14.76 11.50
CA ILE A 82 -9.78 -15.08 12.09
C ILE A 82 -9.75 -14.54 13.54
N PRO A 83 -9.27 -15.29 14.54
CA PRO A 83 -9.13 -14.79 15.91
C PRO A 83 -8.12 -13.63 16.02
N GLU A 84 -8.29 -12.77 17.02
CA GLU A 84 -7.61 -11.46 17.14
C GLU A 84 -6.08 -11.51 17.28
N GLY A 85 -5.49 -12.69 17.49
CA GLY A 85 -4.05 -12.84 17.74
C GLY A 85 -3.16 -12.76 16.50
N ILE A 86 -3.71 -12.88 15.29
CA ILE A 86 -2.91 -12.90 14.06
C ILE A 86 -2.84 -11.49 13.49
N LEU A 87 -1.63 -10.94 13.42
CA LEU A 87 -1.35 -9.62 12.85
C LEU A 87 -0.71 -9.76 11.47
N PRO A 88 -0.95 -8.82 10.55
CA PRO A 88 -0.22 -8.75 9.28
C PRO A 88 1.28 -8.62 9.53
N VAL A 89 2.09 -9.19 8.63
CA VAL A 89 3.57 -9.21 8.70
C VAL A 89 4.14 -7.80 8.90
N THR A 90 3.55 -6.79 8.26
CA THR A 90 3.94 -5.38 8.39
C THR A 90 3.93 -4.85 9.83
N ARG A 91 3.06 -5.37 10.71
CA ARG A 91 2.98 -4.93 12.11
C ARG A 91 3.97 -5.65 13.00
N LEU A 92 4.31 -6.89 12.67
CA LEU A 92 5.28 -7.72 13.39
C LEU A 92 6.73 -7.25 13.15
N MET A 93 7.01 -6.70 11.98
CA MET A 93 8.38 -6.36 11.56
C MET A 93 8.94 -5.06 12.17
N GLY A 94 8.14 -4.31 12.96
CA GLY A 94 8.56 -3.06 13.59
C GLY A 94 8.67 -1.88 12.62
N ALA A 95 8.65 -0.66 13.15
CA ALA A 95 8.85 0.54 12.32
C ALA A 95 10.25 0.51 11.69
N PRO A 96 10.40 0.84 10.39
CA PRO A 96 11.72 0.91 9.78
C PRO A 96 12.61 1.85 10.58
N ALA A 97 13.88 1.47 10.76
CA ALA A 97 14.89 2.27 11.44
C ALA A 97 14.77 3.72 10.97
N GLU A 98 14.64 4.66 11.92
CA GLU A 98 14.45 6.08 11.62
C GLU A 98 15.53 6.48 10.62
N ARG A 99 15.12 6.80 9.38
CA ARG A 99 16.06 7.26 8.35
C ARG A 99 16.85 8.38 9.00
N PRO A 100 18.21 8.35 8.95
CA PRO A 100 18.99 9.40 9.58
C PRO A 100 18.47 10.71 9.01
N ARG A 101 17.79 11.48 9.86
CA ARG A 101 17.41 12.84 9.52
C ARG A 101 18.75 13.47 9.20
N PHE A 102 18.99 13.80 7.94
CA PHE A 102 20.06 14.72 7.61
C PHE A 102 19.74 15.96 8.42
N GLN A 103 20.38 16.08 9.59
CA GLN A 103 20.46 17.32 10.33
C GLN A 103 21.04 18.27 9.31
N ARG A 104 20.19 19.11 8.70
CA ARG A 104 20.66 20.33 8.07
C ARG A 104 21.46 21.00 9.18
N GLY A 105 22.78 20.91 9.07
CA GLY A 105 23.69 21.57 9.98
C GLY A 105 23.26 23.03 10.14
N PRO A 106 23.59 23.65 11.28
CA PRO A 106 23.16 25.01 11.57
C PRO A 106 23.41 25.87 10.34
N ARG A 107 22.35 26.52 9.85
CA ARG A 107 22.44 27.51 8.77
C ARG A 107 23.51 28.51 9.24
N ARG A 108 24.73 28.39 8.71
CA ARG A 108 25.75 29.42 8.85
C ARG A 108 25.16 30.64 8.17
N ASN A 109 24.71 31.57 9.02
CA ASN A 109 24.60 32.97 8.67
C ASN A 109 26.02 33.43 8.32
N ASP A 110 26.40 33.28 7.06
CA ASP A 110 27.63 33.86 6.53
C ASP A 110 27.27 34.60 5.25
N GLY A 111 27.20 35.92 5.41
CA GLY A 111 26.83 36.87 4.37
C GLY A 111 27.79 36.84 3.19
N GLY A 112 27.31 37.27 2.03
CA GLY A 112 28.24 37.52 0.92
C GLY A 112 27.68 37.53 -0.49
N TYR A 113 26.36 37.63 -0.74
CA TYR A 113 25.89 37.93 -2.10
C TYR A 113 25.78 39.44 -2.28
N ARG A 114 26.93 40.06 -2.59
CA ARG A 114 26.98 41.40 -3.18
C ARG A 114 26.06 41.42 -4.40
N ARG A 115 24.98 42.20 -4.32
CA ARG A 115 24.20 42.65 -5.47
C ARG A 115 25.19 43.25 -6.48
N ARG A 116 25.32 42.66 -7.66
CA ARG A 116 25.91 43.37 -8.81
C ARG A 116 24.96 44.52 -9.14
N ALA A 117 25.43 45.74 -8.94
CA ALA A 117 24.79 46.93 -9.48
C ALA A 117 24.72 46.77 -11.01
N ARG A 118 23.54 47.06 -11.56
CA ARG A 118 23.31 47.10 -12.99
C ARG A 118 23.50 48.57 -13.38
N ASP A 119 24.47 48.84 -14.24
CA ASP A 119 24.54 50.07 -15.03
C ASP A 119 23.29 50.22 -15.91
#